data_AF-A0A831PNQ6-F1
#
_entry.id   AF-A0A831PNQ6-F1
#
_cell.length_a   1.000
_cell.length_b   1.000
_cell.length_c   1.000
_cell.angle_alpha   90.00
_cell.angle_beta   90.00
_cell.angle_gamma   90.00
#
_symmetry.space_group_name_H-M   'P 1'
#
loop_
_entity.id
_entity.type
_entity.pdbx_description
1 polymer ?
#
loop_
_entity_poly.entity_id
_entity_poly.type
_entity_poly.pdbx_seq_one_letter_code
_entity_poly.pdbx_strand_id
1 'polypeptide(L)'
;MGGLTRRGPASNDGGDMNAKKGLDRRGFIIGGGAALAAAGCSFFRPRTQTGPVSLPAVGTWPWPENGLDPVETAGAQATGLSGCAVVSFGLIANRLKEALPGSAWPVLPPQLASFGNGGGPYGSDCGALQGPLLIMTLLGAPSTLKQEFYKWYCEFPFPSAEWDHLYPVKETVTTVSNSPLCHESRAVWEGVFLREVYDGTNYDNTRCSKLPRDCAKKAVQLINAWKATGYKGEWAPGEGFKACYDCHTQLYRDKQPGGIHSGKEDCVPCHAAVPEHGEAPPPEGR
;
A
#
# COMPACT_ATOMS: atom_id res chain seq x y z
N MET A 1 -75.52 14.85 -13.04
CA MET A 1 -75.48 15.80 -11.91
C MET A 1 -74.13 16.50 -11.99
N GLY A 2 -73.97 17.64 -12.69
CA GLY A 2 -74.27 19.00 -12.23
C GLY A 2 -73.28 19.38 -11.11
N GLY A 3 -72.33 20.31 -11.21
CA GLY A 3 -72.11 21.45 -12.10
C GLY A 3 -71.78 22.68 -11.22
N LEU A 4 -70.77 23.48 -11.63
CA LEU A 4 -70.50 24.88 -11.23
C LEU A 4 -69.98 25.16 -9.80
N THR A 5 -69.22 26.23 -9.47
CA THR A 5 -68.24 27.14 -10.09
C THR A 5 -67.74 28.10 -8.97
N ARG A 6 -66.50 28.58 -9.13
CA ARG A 6 -65.83 29.80 -8.57
C ARG A 6 -66.67 30.84 -7.81
N ARG A 7 -66.04 31.46 -6.79
CA ARG A 7 -65.65 32.91 -6.74
C ARG A 7 -65.02 33.29 -5.37
N GLY A 8 -63.90 34.04 -5.39
CA GLY A 8 -63.50 34.93 -4.26
C GLY A 8 -64.38 36.19 -4.20
N PRO A 9 -64.14 37.23 -3.37
CA PRO A 9 -62.82 37.86 -3.11
C PRO A 9 -62.62 38.47 -1.69
N ALA A 10 -61.46 39.13 -1.48
CA ALA A 10 -61.11 40.34 -0.68
C ALA A 10 -61.65 40.48 0.78
N SER A 11 -60.94 41.04 1.77
CA SER A 11 -60.02 42.19 1.82
C SER A 11 -59.26 42.26 3.15
N ASN A 12 -58.14 43.00 3.14
CA ASN A 12 -57.38 43.65 4.22
C ASN A 12 -58.05 43.81 5.61
N ASP A 13 -57.26 43.66 6.69
CA ASP A 13 -56.71 44.80 7.45
C ASP A 13 -55.79 44.35 8.58
N GLY A 14 -54.87 45.24 8.97
CA GLY A 14 -53.70 44.99 9.80
C GLY A 14 -53.95 44.75 11.29
N GLY A 15 -52.84 44.49 11.99
CA GLY A 15 -52.84 44.30 13.45
C GLY A 15 -51.54 43.65 13.90
N ASP A 16 -50.55 44.50 14.18
CA ASP A 16 -49.28 44.16 14.80
C ASP A 16 -49.49 43.58 16.22
N MET A 17 -48.72 42.57 16.61
CA MET A 17 -47.95 42.51 17.88
C MET A 17 -47.51 41.09 18.27
N ASN A 18 -46.18 41.00 18.45
CA ASN A 18 -45.45 40.14 19.37
C ASN A 18 -45.30 38.63 19.08
N ALA A 19 -44.22 38.30 18.36
CA ALA A 19 -43.50 37.04 18.53
C ALA A 19 -42.04 37.32 18.93
N LYS A 20 -41.69 37.04 20.20
CA LYS A 20 -40.30 36.89 20.65
C LYS A 20 -39.68 35.72 19.89
N LYS A 21 -38.85 36.00 18.88
CA LYS A 21 -38.07 34.99 18.14
C LYS A 21 -36.66 34.93 18.72
N GLY A 22 -36.31 33.76 19.26
CA GLY A 22 -34.96 33.44 19.70
C GLY A 22 -33.95 33.57 18.55
N LEU A 23 -32.76 34.07 18.88
CA LEU A 23 -31.64 34.21 17.94
C LEU A 23 -31.24 32.84 17.37
N ASP A 24 -31.45 32.67 16.08
CA ASP A 24 -30.87 31.56 15.31
C ASP A 24 -29.38 31.86 15.03
N ARG A 25 -28.53 30.84 15.19
CA ARG A 25 -27.06 30.89 15.08
C ARG A 25 -26.57 31.46 13.75
N ARG A 26 -27.41 31.48 12.73
CA ARG A 26 -27.15 32.05 11.40
C ARG A 26 -27.14 33.58 11.38
N GLY A 27 -27.86 34.25 12.29
CA GLY A 27 -27.89 35.71 12.38
C GLY A 27 -26.63 36.33 12.97
N PHE A 28 -25.92 35.61 13.84
CA PHE A 28 -24.67 36.07 14.45
C PHE A 28 -23.50 36.07 13.45
N ILE A 29 -23.46 35.10 12.54
CA ILE A 29 -22.39 34.97 11.54
C ILE A 29 -22.56 35.97 10.37
N ILE A 30 -23.80 36.40 10.08
CA ILE A 30 -24.07 37.27 8.94
C ILE A 30 -24.25 38.74 9.37
N GLY A 31 -24.67 39.02 10.61
CA GLY A 31 -24.95 40.39 11.08
C GLY A 31 -23.84 41.10 11.87
N GLY A 32 -22.82 40.37 12.34
CA GLY A 32 -21.82 40.91 13.30
C GLY A 32 -20.44 41.24 12.74
N GLY A 33 -20.21 41.10 11.43
CA GLY A 33 -18.85 41.09 10.85
C GLY A 33 -18.50 42.22 9.87
N ALA A 34 -19.36 43.23 9.67
CA ALA A 34 -19.22 44.14 8.53
C ALA A 34 -18.65 45.54 8.83
N ALA A 35 -18.29 45.89 10.07
CA ALA A 35 -17.91 47.29 10.37
C ALA A 35 -16.57 47.52 11.10
N LEU A 36 -15.78 46.49 11.46
CA LEU A 36 -14.55 46.67 12.26
C LEU A 36 -13.36 45.76 11.88
N ALA A 37 -13.26 45.30 10.63
CA ALA A 37 -12.14 44.43 10.22
C ALA A 37 -11.45 44.83 8.90
N ALA A 38 -11.65 46.06 8.39
CA ALA A 38 -11.00 46.50 7.15
C ALA A 38 -9.55 47.03 7.33
N ALA A 39 -9.05 47.15 8.57
CA ALA A 39 -7.68 47.63 8.83
C ALA A 39 -6.77 46.63 9.57
N GLY A 40 -7.29 45.47 10.00
CA GLY A 40 -6.54 44.50 10.84
C GLY A 40 -6.19 43.17 10.16
N CYS A 41 -6.83 42.81 9.04
CA CYS A 41 -6.66 41.49 8.42
C CYS A 41 -5.60 41.43 7.30
N SER A 42 -4.95 42.54 6.97
CA SER A 42 -3.83 42.54 6.00
C SER A 42 -2.57 41.84 6.51
N PHE A 43 -2.49 41.50 7.80
CA PHE A 43 -1.39 40.76 8.41
C PHE A 43 -1.53 39.23 8.33
N PHE A 44 -2.73 38.71 8.00
CA PHE A 44 -2.93 37.29 7.75
C PHE A 44 -3.03 37.03 6.25
N ARG A 45 -1.95 37.34 5.52
CA ARG A 45 -1.70 36.57 4.30
C ARG A 45 -1.39 35.14 4.77
N PRO A 46 -2.16 34.11 4.38
CA PRO A 46 -1.67 32.74 4.52
C PRO A 46 -0.37 32.70 3.73
N ARG A 47 0.76 32.74 4.46
CA ARG A 47 2.05 32.44 3.88
C ARG A 47 1.93 30.99 3.49
N THR A 48 1.70 30.72 2.22
CA THR A 48 1.95 29.40 1.64
C THR A 48 3.40 29.11 1.95
N GLN A 49 3.62 28.36 3.02
CA GLN A 49 4.93 27.89 3.41
C GLN A 49 5.25 26.79 2.43
N THR A 50 5.74 27.18 1.25
CA THR A 50 6.36 26.25 0.33
C THR A 50 7.53 25.64 1.07
N GLY A 51 7.55 24.31 1.22
CA GLY A 51 8.73 23.62 1.74
C GLY A 51 9.97 24.09 0.98
N PRO A 52 11.15 24.11 1.62
CA PRO A 52 12.38 24.66 1.02
C PRO A 52 12.82 23.93 -0.26
N VAL A 53 12.25 22.76 -0.53
CA VAL A 53 12.53 21.93 -1.70
C VAL A 53 11.21 21.48 -2.32
N SER A 54 11.00 21.77 -3.61
CA SER A 54 9.94 21.13 -4.38
C SER A 54 10.28 19.67 -4.60
N LEU A 55 9.38 18.76 -4.19
CA LEU A 55 9.56 17.33 -4.48
C LEU A 55 9.45 17.09 -6.00
N PRO A 56 10.29 16.21 -6.57
CA PRO A 56 10.15 15.79 -7.96
C PRO A 56 8.79 15.13 -8.19
N ALA A 57 8.27 15.26 -9.41
CA ALA A 57 7.10 14.49 -9.83
C ALA A 57 7.38 13.00 -9.67
N VAL A 58 6.33 12.23 -9.34
CA VAL A 58 6.41 10.77 -9.38
C VAL A 58 6.85 10.35 -10.80
N GLY A 59 7.87 9.49 -10.87
CA GLY A 59 8.48 9.08 -12.13
C GLY A 59 9.75 9.82 -12.51
N THR A 60 10.08 10.93 -11.84
CA THR A 60 11.28 11.73 -12.15
C THR A 60 12.31 11.74 -11.01
N TRP A 61 12.10 10.93 -9.97
CA TRP A 61 13.07 10.80 -8.88
C TRP A 61 14.39 10.18 -9.38
N PRO A 62 15.54 10.71 -8.97
CA PRO A 62 16.84 10.27 -9.49
C PRO A 62 17.23 8.91 -8.91
N TRP A 63 17.94 8.12 -9.72
CA TRP A 63 18.65 6.91 -9.30
C TRP A 63 20.14 7.10 -9.61
N PRO A 64 21.09 6.63 -8.77
CA PRO A 64 22.51 6.78 -9.05
C PRO A 64 22.89 6.11 -10.37
N GLU A 65 23.78 6.74 -11.15
CA GLU A 65 24.19 6.26 -12.48
C GLU A 65 24.76 4.83 -12.43
N ASN A 66 25.59 4.53 -11.43
CA ASN A 66 26.19 3.22 -11.22
C ASN A 66 25.28 2.25 -10.42
N GLY A 67 24.05 2.67 -10.12
CA GLY A 67 23.15 1.94 -9.23
C GLY A 67 23.58 1.95 -7.77
N LEU A 68 22.88 1.14 -6.96
CA LEU A 68 23.25 0.86 -5.57
C LEU A 68 23.74 -0.58 -5.43
N ASP A 69 24.67 -0.86 -4.51
CA ASP A 69 25.03 -2.23 -4.20
C ASP A 69 23.86 -2.92 -3.45
N PRO A 70 23.28 -4.02 -3.97
CA PRO A 70 22.13 -4.67 -3.34
C PRO A 70 22.41 -5.25 -1.96
N VAL A 71 23.59 -5.85 -1.77
CA VAL A 71 23.96 -6.55 -0.53
C VAL A 71 24.34 -5.54 0.53
N GLU A 72 25.16 -4.54 0.19
CA GLU A 72 25.52 -3.48 1.12
C GLU A 72 24.32 -2.60 1.50
N THR A 73 23.37 -2.41 0.58
CA THR A 73 22.12 -1.69 0.88
C THR A 73 21.27 -2.50 1.87
N ALA A 74 21.03 -3.76 1.57
CA ALA A 74 20.20 -4.63 2.41
C ALA A 74 20.87 -5.01 3.74
N GLY A 75 22.20 -5.06 3.80
CA GLY A 75 22.99 -5.39 4.99
C GLY A 75 23.32 -4.19 5.89
N ALA A 76 22.98 -2.96 5.49
CA ALA A 76 23.29 -1.76 6.26
C ALA A 76 22.61 -1.74 7.65
N GLN A 77 23.14 -0.91 8.54
CA GLN A 77 22.56 -0.73 9.88
C GLN A 77 21.13 -0.17 9.77
N ALA A 78 20.20 -0.78 10.49
CA ALA A 78 18.78 -0.40 10.50
C ALA A 78 18.43 0.52 11.68
N THR A 79 19.41 1.19 12.27
CA THR A 79 19.22 2.06 13.44
C THR A 79 18.16 3.13 13.16
N GLY A 80 17.16 3.21 14.03
CA GLY A 80 16.03 4.16 13.88
C GLY A 80 14.95 3.72 12.87
N LEU A 81 15.10 2.55 12.24
CA LEU A 81 14.09 1.94 11.39
C LEU A 81 13.33 0.87 12.20
N SER A 82 12.00 0.95 12.22
CA SER A 82 11.16 -0.01 12.94
C SER A 82 9.93 -0.42 12.15
N GLY A 83 9.74 -1.74 12.03
CA GLY A 83 8.71 -2.37 11.22
C GLY A 83 9.16 -2.67 9.78
N CYS A 84 8.58 -3.72 9.21
CA CYS A 84 9.05 -4.32 7.95
C CYS A 84 9.03 -3.37 6.74
N ALA A 85 8.03 -2.49 6.63
CA ALA A 85 7.95 -1.51 5.55
C ALA A 85 8.96 -0.38 5.74
N VAL A 86 9.10 0.12 6.96
CA VAL A 86 10.07 1.18 7.29
C VAL A 86 11.51 0.69 7.10
N VAL A 87 11.81 -0.55 7.48
CA VAL A 87 13.14 -1.14 7.30
C VAL A 87 13.46 -1.30 5.81
N SER A 88 12.60 -1.97 5.05
CA SER A 88 12.85 -2.23 3.63
C SER A 88 12.89 -0.94 2.78
N PHE A 89 12.01 0.03 3.05
CA PHE A 89 12.08 1.37 2.44
C PHE A 89 13.32 2.14 2.90
N GLY A 90 13.55 2.18 4.21
CA GLY A 90 14.57 3.01 4.85
C GLY A 90 15.99 2.60 4.50
N LEU A 91 16.27 1.30 4.37
CA LEU A 91 17.58 0.81 3.92
C LEU A 91 17.92 1.37 2.52
N ILE A 92 16.96 1.32 1.58
CA ILE A 92 17.14 1.87 0.23
C ILE A 92 17.20 3.41 0.26
N ALA A 93 16.27 4.06 0.96
CA ALA A 93 16.19 5.52 1.03
C ALA A 93 17.43 6.15 1.67
N ASN A 94 18.00 5.53 2.71
CA ASN A 94 19.23 5.99 3.34
C ASN A 94 20.42 5.91 2.38
N ARG A 95 20.55 4.81 1.63
CA ARG A 95 21.59 4.69 0.59
C ARG A 95 21.40 5.69 -0.54
N LEU A 96 20.16 5.99 -0.93
CA LEU A 96 19.87 7.03 -1.92
C LEU A 96 20.23 8.43 -1.41
N LYS A 97 19.98 8.72 -0.13
CA LYS A 97 20.39 9.97 0.52
C LYS A 97 21.92 10.13 0.50
N GLU A 98 22.66 9.06 0.79
CA GLU A 98 24.13 9.06 0.76
C GLU A 98 24.68 9.24 -0.66
N ALA A 99 24.11 8.52 -1.63
CA ALA A 99 24.57 8.57 -3.02
C ALA A 99 24.16 9.86 -3.76
N LEU A 100 23.06 10.50 -3.35
CA LEU A 100 22.47 11.66 -4.02
C LEU A 100 22.09 12.76 -2.99
N PRO A 101 23.06 13.33 -2.25
CA PRO A 101 22.78 14.27 -1.16
C PRO A 101 22.13 15.60 -1.62
N GLY A 102 22.29 15.97 -2.90
CA GLY A 102 21.65 17.15 -3.50
C GLY A 102 20.26 16.91 -4.07
N SER A 103 19.70 15.70 -3.92
CA SER A 103 18.38 15.33 -4.45
C SER A 103 17.26 15.55 -3.42
N ALA A 104 16.05 15.06 -3.71
CA ALA A 104 14.93 15.03 -2.77
C ALA A 104 14.89 13.78 -1.87
N TRP A 105 15.79 12.80 -2.05
CA TRP A 105 15.85 11.66 -1.13
C TRP A 105 16.08 12.03 0.34
N PRO A 106 16.94 13.02 0.69
CA PRO A 106 17.18 13.41 2.07
C PRO A 106 15.96 13.96 2.83
N VAL A 107 14.93 14.45 2.12
CA VAL A 107 13.71 14.99 2.75
C VAL A 107 12.65 13.94 3.02
N LEU A 108 12.79 12.71 2.49
CA LEU A 108 11.84 11.62 2.76
C LEU A 108 12.19 10.94 4.10
N PRO A 109 11.32 11.03 5.12
CA PRO A 109 11.52 10.27 6.34
C PRO A 109 11.23 8.79 6.09
N PRO A 110 12.08 7.84 6.53
CA PRO A 110 11.80 6.41 6.41
C PRO A 110 10.46 5.97 7.01
N GLN A 111 10.01 6.67 8.06
CA GLN A 111 8.74 6.41 8.75
C GLN A 111 7.51 6.65 7.86
N LEU A 112 7.67 7.30 6.70
CA LEU A 112 6.61 7.43 5.70
C LEU A 112 6.05 6.06 5.31
N ALA A 113 6.88 5.01 5.25
CA ALA A 113 6.45 3.67 4.89
C ALA A 113 5.72 2.92 6.02
N SER A 114 5.55 3.51 7.22
CA SER A 114 4.98 2.81 8.38
C SER A 114 3.54 2.35 8.18
N PHE A 115 2.79 2.97 7.26
CA PHE A 115 1.44 2.54 6.89
C PHE A 115 1.38 1.08 6.42
N GLY A 116 2.48 0.55 5.87
CA GLY A 116 2.56 -0.82 5.38
C GLY A 116 3.06 -1.83 6.42
N ASN A 117 3.56 -1.37 7.57
CA ASN A 117 4.09 -2.27 8.60
C ASN A 117 3.03 -3.31 9.01
N GLY A 118 3.44 -4.58 9.11
CA GLY A 118 2.55 -5.66 9.49
C GLY A 118 1.47 -6.01 8.46
N GLY A 119 1.51 -5.46 7.24
CA GLY A 119 0.42 -5.58 6.26
C GLY A 119 -0.65 -4.52 6.46
N GLY A 120 -0.25 -3.33 6.90
CA GLY A 120 -1.19 -2.30 7.35
C GLY A 120 -2.01 -2.75 8.58
N PRO A 121 -3.17 -2.14 8.83
CA PRO A 121 -3.95 -2.42 10.04
C PRO A 121 -4.59 -3.82 10.07
N TYR A 122 -4.48 -4.61 8.98
CA TYR A 122 -5.25 -5.84 8.80
C TYR A 122 -4.44 -7.06 8.35
N GLY A 123 -3.11 -6.95 8.23
CA GLY A 123 -2.31 -8.08 7.74
C GLY A 123 -2.50 -8.40 6.26
N SER A 124 -2.83 -7.39 5.44
CA SER A 124 -2.89 -7.49 3.98
C SER A 124 -1.46 -7.49 3.39
N ASP A 125 -1.19 -6.86 2.25
CA ASP A 125 0.10 -6.90 1.57
C ASP A 125 1.31 -6.65 2.47
N CYS A 126 2.28 -7.55 2.45
CA CYS A 126 3.45 -7.50 3.32
C CYS A 126 4.18 -6.15 3.24
N GLY A 127 4.41 -5.54 4.40
CA GLY A 127 5.09 -4.26 4.49
C GLY A 127 6.49 -4.27 3.87
N ALA A 128 7.21 -5.39 3.97
CA ALA A 128 8.51 -5.55 3.35
C ALA A 128 8.49 -5.45 1.81
N LEU A 129 7.36 -5.76 1.17
CA LEU A 129 7.12 -5.49 -0.25
C LEU A 129 6.75 -4.02 -0.48
N GLN A 130 5.84 -3.49 0.35
CA GLN A 130 5.30 -2.14 0.19
C GLN A 130 6.36 -1.04 0.29
N GLY A 131 7.35 -1.21 1.16
CA GLY A 131 8.46 -0.26 1.29
C GLY A 131 9.20 -0.04 -0.03
N PRO A 132 9.79 -1.08 -0.65
CA PRO A 132 10.46 -0.94 -1.94
C PRO A 132 9.53 -0.57 -3.09
N LEU A 133 8.26 -0.97 -3.06
CA LEU A 133 7.26 -0.54 -4.06
C LEU A 133 7.03 0.97 -4.05
N LEU A 134 7.13 1.62 -2.89
CA LEU A 134 7.10 3.08 -2.80
C LEU A 134 8.30 3.70 -3.54
N ILE A 135 9.51 3.16 -3.35
CA ILE A 135 10.71 3.59 -4.11
C ILE A 135 10.51 3.39 -5.60
N MET A 136 10.09 2.19 -6.03
CA MET A 136 9.81 1.87 -7.43
C MET A 136 8.78 2.85 -8.02
N THR A 137 7.75 3.23 -7.25
CA THR A 137 6.73 4.19 -7.68
C THR A 137 7.31 5.58 -7.87
N LEU A 138 8.07 6.10 -6.89
CA LEU A 138 8.73 7.40 -6.99
C LEU A 138 9.66 7.49 -8.22
N LEU A 139 10.35 6.39 -8.54
CA LEU A 139 11.23 6.29 -9.70
C LEU A 139 10.49 6.16 -11.04
N GLY A 140 9.20 5.80 -11.04
CA GLY A 140 8.41 5.56 -12.25
C GLY A 140 8.55 4.16 -12.83
N ALA A 141 8.85 3.16 -11.99
CA ALA A 141 8.95 1.78 -12.44
C ALA A 141 7.64 1.31 -13.11
N PRO A 142 7.72 0.58 -14.23
CA PRO A 142 6.53 0.06 -14.89
C PRO A 142 5.81 -0.94 -13.98
N SER A 143 4.48 -1.05 -14.15
CA SER A 143 3.65 -1.97 -13.37
C SER A 143 4.13 -3.43 -13.47
N THR A 144 4.65 -3.82 -14.63
CA THR A 144 5.18 -5.17 -14.88
C THR A 144 6.44 -5.49 -14.05
N LEU A 145 7.31 -4.51 -13.75
CA LEU A 145 8.46 -4.71 -12.84
C LEU A 145 7.99 -4.93 -11.40
N LYS A 146 6.98 -4.16 -10.97
CA LYS A 146 6.36 -4.32 -9.65
C LYS A 146 5.71 -5.70 -9.52
N GLN A 147 5.05 -6.18 -10.57
CA GLN A 147 4.46 -7.52 -10.61
C GLN A 147 5.52 -8.63 -10.56
N GLU A 148 6.66 -8.47 -11.23
CA GLU A 148 7.78 -9.42 -11.08
C GLU A 148 8.29 -9.44 -9.63
N PHE A 149 8.37 -8.29 -8.96
CA PHE A 149 8.77 -8.22 -7.56
C PHE A 149 7.78 -8.95 -6.64
N TYR A 150 6.47 -8.78 -6.85
CA TYR A 150 5.44 -9.56 -6.14
C TYR A 150 5.58 -11.05 -6.41
N LYS A 151 5.76 -11.46 -7.67
CA LYS A 151 5.92 -12.87 -8.04
C LYS A 151 7.13 -13.49 -7.36
N TRP A 152 8.29 -12.83 -7.42
CA TRP A 152 9.49 -13.27 -6.71
C TRP A 152 9.22 -13.46 -5.22
N TYR A 153 8.54 -12.51 -4.56
CA TYR A 153 8.22 -12.65 -3.15
C TYR A 153 7.36 -13.88 -2.85
N CYS A 154 6.36 -14.15 -3.68
CA CYS A 154 5.47 -15.29 -3.45
C CYS A 154 6.22 -16.63 -3.57
N GLU A 155 7.26 -16.68 -4.42
CA GLU A 155 8.03 -17.89 -4.74
C GLU A 155 9.32 -18.03 -3.92
N PHE A 156 9.79 -16.95 -3.28
CA PHE A 156 11.08 -16.95 -2.58
C PHE A 156 10.97 -17.57 -1.18
N PRO A 157 11.91 -18.46 -0.78
CA PRO A 157 11.92 -19.05 0.55
C PRO A 157 12.41 -18.04 1.59
N PHE A 158 11.50 -17.50 2.39
CA PHE A 158 11.83 -16.51 3.42
C PHE A 158 11.92 -17.09 4.84
N PRO A 159 12.79 -16.51 5.69
CA PRO A 159 13.82 -15.51 5.37
C PRO A 159 15.08 -16.17 4.80
N SER A 160 15.90 -15.47 4.01
CA SER A 160 17.21 -16.05 3.66
C SER A 160 18.17 -16.07 4.86
N ALA A 161 19.12 -17.01 4.85
CA ALA A 161 20.19 -17.09 5.85
C ALA A 161 21.28 -16.01 5.66
N GLU A 162 21.26 -15.25 4.56
CA GLU A 162 22.28 -14.24 4.23
C GLU A 162 22.45 -13.18 5.33
N TRP A 163 21.35 -12.88 6.04
CA TRP A 163 21.33 -11.83 7.07
C TRP A 163 21.55 -12.36 8.47
N ASP A 164 21.75 -13.66 8.65
CA ASP A 164 21.81 -14.29 9.97
C ASP A 164 22.86 -13.64 10.86
N HIS A 165 24.01 -13.27 10.31
CA HIS A 165 25.08 -12.57 11.02
C HIS A 165 24.63 -11.27 11.73
N LEU A 166 23.49 -10.66 11.33
CA LEU A 166 22.92 -9.44 11.91
C LEU A 166 21.90 -9.69 13.03
N TYR A 167 21.47 -10.93 13.27
CA TYR A 167 20.38 -11.27 14.20
C TYR A 167 20.82 -12.28 15.26
N PRO A 168 20.18 -12.32 16.45
CA PRO A 168 20.55 -13.28 17.49
C PRO A 168 20.22 -14.73 17.10
N VAL A 169 19.05 -14.96 16.49
CA VAL A 169 18.65 -16.28 15.99
C VAL A 169 19.20 -16.48 14.59
N LYS A 170 19.85 -17.62 14.36
CA LYS A 170 20.41 -18.06 13.07
C LYS A 170 19.58 -19.23 12.54
N GLU A 171 19.69 -19.51 11.25
CA GLU A 171 19.01 -20.61 10.57
C GLU A 171 17.50 -20.62 10.85
N THR A 172 16.89 -19.42 10.83
CA THR A 172 15.44 -19.28 10.97
C THR A 172 14.76 -20.11 9.89
N VAL A 173 13.81 -20.97 10.29
CA VAL A 173 13.12 -21.86 9.36
C VAL A 173 12.59 -21.11 8.14
N THR A 174 12.72 -21.70 6.97
CA THR A 174 12.37 -21.06 5.70
C THR A 174 11.08 -21.62 5.15
N THR A 175 10.20 -20.76 4.65
CA THR A 175 9.00 -21.19 3.91
C THR A 175 8.75 -20.34 2.68
N VAL A 176 8.07 -20.92 1.68
CA VAL A 176 7.51 -20.22 0.53
C VAL A 176 6.04 -19.97 0.81
N SER A 177 5.58 -18.72 0.74
CA SER A 177 4.20 -18.39 1.10
C SER A 177 3.19 -18.54 -0.03
N ASN A 178 3.61 -18.48 -1.29
CA ASN A 178 2.74 -18.40 -2.48
C ASN A 178 1.73 -17.23 -2.46
N SER A 179 1.84 -16.33 -1.47
CA SER A 179 0.98 -15.17 -1.26
C SER A 179 1.80 -13.95 -0.84
N PRO A 180 1.48 -12.74 -1.35
CA PRO A 180 2.04 -11.49 -0.87
C PRO A 180 1.37 -10.99 0.42
N LEU A 181 0.28 -11.61 0.86
CA LEU A 181 -0.46 -11.22 2.05
C LEU A 181 0.38 -11.56 3.30
N CYS A 182 0.54 -10.58 4.17
CA CYS A 182 1.31 -10.67 5.40
C CYS A 182 0.74 -11.74 6.33
N HIS A 183 -0.59 -11.76 6.50
CA HIS A 183 -1.27 -12.74 7.32
C HIS A 183 -0.96 -14.17 6.85
N GLU A 184 -1.17 -14.43 5.56
CA GLU A 184 -0.96 -15.77 4.98
C GLU A 184 0.51 -16.17 5.03
N SER A 185 1.41 -15.29 4.59
CA SER A 185 2.85 -15.52 4.63
C SER A 185 3.36 -15.82 6.04
N ARG A 186 2.84 -15.12 7.06
CA ARG A 186 3.18 -15.41 8.46
C ARG A 186 2.54 -16.71 8.94
N ALA A 187 1.28 -16.98 8.63
CA ALA A 187 0.57 -18.18 9.09
C ALA A 187 1.20 -19.46 8.53
N VAL A 188 1.59 -19.47 7.26
CA VAL A 188 2.31 -20.60 6.64
C VAL A 188 3.62 -20.85 7.36
N TRP A 189 4.42 -19.80 7.57
CA TRP A 189 5.70 -19.92 8.28
C TRP A 189 5.53 -20.38 9.72
N GLU A 190 4.65 -19.73 10.48
CA GLU A 190 4.42 -20.01 11.89
C GLU A 190 3.86 -21.42 12.09
N GLY A 191 3.03 -21.90 11.16
CA GLY A 191 2.57 -23.28 11.15
C GLY A 191 3.72 -24.30 11.05
N VAL A 192 4.71 -24.05 10.18
CA VAL A 192 5.91 -24.90 10.07
C VAL A 192 6.78 -24.76 11.33
N PHE A 193 7.08 -23.53 11.75
CA PHE A 193 7.89 -23.26 12.93
C PHE A 193 7.34 -23.95 14.18
N LEU A 194 6.04 -23.80 14.46
CA LEU A 194 5.41 -24.37 15.65
C LEU A 194 5.37 -25.90 15.65
N ARG A 195 5.30 -26.53 14.47
CA ARG A 195 5.24 -28.00 14.35
C ARG A 195 6.61 -28.66 14.34
N GLU A 196 7.61 -27.99 13.78
CA GLU A 196 8.88 -28.63 13.42
C GLU A 196 10.08 -28.12 14.21
N VAL A 197 10.01 -26.89 14.75
CA VAL A 197 11.19 -26.21 15.32
C VAL A 197 10.96 -25.72 16.76
N TYR A 198 9.76 -25.25 17.09
CA TYR A 198 9.47 -24.62 18.37
C TYR A 198 9.60 -25.60 19.54
N ASP A 199 10.44 -25.26 20.52
CA ASP A 199 10.74 -26.08 21.70
C ASP A 199 9.77 -25.84 22.89
N GLY A 200 8.75 -25.00 22.70
CA GLY A 200 7.81 -24.62 23.76
C GLY A 200 8.24 -23.40 24.59
N THR A 201 9.45 -22.87 24.39
CA THR A 201 10.03 -21.77 25.19
C THR A 201 10.64 -20.64 24.36
N ASN A 202 11.35 -20.96 23.27
CA ASN A 202 12.12 -20.01 22.48
C ASN A 202 11.40 -19.72 21.15
N TYR A 203 10.65 -18.62 21.11
CA TYR A 203 9.98 -18.19 19.88
C TYR A 203 10.92 -17.39 18.99
N ASP A 204 11.15 -17.85 17.75
CA ASP A 204 11.93 -17.10 16.77
C ASP A 204 11.08 -15.97 16.17
N ASN A 205 11.28 -14.75 16.67
CA ASN A 205 10.64 -13.55 16.14
C ASN A 205 11.46 -12.84 15.05
N THR A 206 12.56 -13.43 14.58
CA THR A 206 13.52 -12.74 13.71
C THR A 206 13.15 -12.80 12.23
N ARG A 207 12.26 -13.71 11.80
CA ARG A 207 11.81 -13.79 10.39
C ARG A 207 11.40 -12.44 9.82
N CYS A 208 10.45 -11.77 10.48
CA CYS A 208 9.90 -10.49 10.01
C CYS A 208 10.90 -9.33 10.12
N SER A 209 12.03 -9.54 10.79
CA SER A 209 13.15 -8.60 10.82
C SER A 209 14.17 -8.88 9.71
N LYS A 210 14.36 -10.15 9.31
CA LYS A 210 15.28 -10.57 8.23
C LYS A 210 14.70 -10.35 6.83
N LEU A 211 13.46 -10.80 6.59
CA LEU A 211 12.77 -10.73 5.29
C LEU A 211 12.76 -9.32 4.65
N PRO A 212 12.59 -8.20 5.40
CA PRO A 212 12.72 -6.85 4.83
C PRO A 212 14.04 -6.58 4.10
N ARG A 213 15.14 -7.22 4.52
CA ARG A 213 16.45 -7.09 3.87
C ARG A 213 16.49 -7.85 2.54
N ASP A 214 15.91 -9.05 2.50
CA ASP A 214 15.74 -9.80 1.24
C ASP A 214 14.95 -8.97 0.22
N CYS A 215 13.85 -8.38 0.65
CA CYS A 215 13.03 -7.50 -0.20
C CYS A 215 13.80 -6.26 -0.66
N ALA A 216 14.58 -5.62 0.24
CA ALA A 216 15.41 -4.48 -0.13
C ALA A 216 16.47 -4.87 -1.18
N LYS A 217 17.16 -5.99 -0.97
CA LYS A 217 18.17 -6.52 -1.91
C LYS A 217 17.56 -6.77 -3.28
N LYS A 218 16.46 -7.53 -3.34
CA LYS A 218 15.81 -7.86 -4.62
C LYS A 218 15.31 -6.61 -5.33
N ALA A 219 14.71 -5.66 -4.60
CA ALA A 219 14.25 -4.42 -5.19
C ALA A 219 15.40 -3.62 -5.81
N VAL A 220 16.54 -3.50 -5.12
CA VAL A 220 17.73 -2.83 -5.68
C VAL A 220 18.24 -3.55 -6.94
N GLN A 221 18.30 -4.89 -6.93
CA GLN A 221 18.67 -5.67 -8.12
C GLN A 221 17.75 -5.36 -9.32
N LEU A 222 16.43 -5.38 -9.09
CA LEU A 222 15.42 -5.12 -10.10
C LEU A 222 15.50 -3.67 -10.63
N ILE A 223 15.67 -2.69 -9.74
CA ILE A 223 15.77 -1.28 -10.12
C ILE A 223 17.07 -1.03 -10.89
N ASN A 224 18.21 -1.57 -10.44
CA ASN A 224 19.47 -1.45 -11.16
C ASN A 224 19.37 -2.01 -12.58
N ALA A 225 18.84 -3.24 -12.72
CA ALA A 225 18.65 -3.86 -14.04
C ALA A 225 17.73 -3.01 -14.94
N TRP A 226 16.61 -2.53 -14.39
CA TRP A 226 15.69 -1.66 -15.10
C TRP A 226 16.34 -0.34 -15.55
N LYS A 227 17.13 0.30 -14.68
CA LYS A 227 17.79 1.59 -15.00
C LYS A 227 18.95 1.42 -15.97
N ALA A 228 19.68 0.29 -15.93
CA ALA A 228 20.82 0.03 -16.81
C ALA A 228 20.40 -0.34 -18.24
N THR A 229 19.41 -1.22 -18.41
CA THR A 229 19.09 -1.83 -19.71
C THR A 229 17.63 -1.64 -20.14
N GLY A 230 16.84 -0.92 -19.35
CA GLY A 230 15.39 -0.96 -19.45
C GLY A 230 14.82 -2.25 -18.85
N TYR A 231 13.50 -2.34 -18.76
CA TYR A 231 12.80 -3.53 -18.30
C TYR A 231 11.95 -4.10 -19.44
N LYS A 232 12.19 -5.37 -19.77
CA LYS A 232 11.46 -6.12 -20.82
C LYS A 232 10.66 -7.29 -20.25
N GLY A 233 10.64 -7.46 -18.94
CA GLY A 233 9.92 -8.56 -18.31
C GLY A 233 8.42 -8.38 -18.47
N GLU A 234 7.74 -9.49 -18.75
CA GLU A 234 6.29 -9.58 -18.69
C GLU A 234 5.93 -10.48 -17.52
N TRP A 235 4.93 -10.07 -16.75
CA TRP A 235 4.38 -10.95 -15.73
C TRP A 235 3.56 -12.05 -16.41
N ALA A 236 3.74 -13.29 -15.95
CA ALA A 236 2.96 -14.45 -16.37
C ALA A 236 2.54 -15.27 -15.13
N PRO A 237 1.34 -15.88 -15.16
CA PRO A 237 0.88 -16.74 -14.07
C PRO A 237 1.83 -17.93 -13.88
N GLY A 238 1.95 -18.40 -12.64
CA GLY A 238 2.70 -19.61 -12.32
C GLY A 238 2.00 -20.85 -12.89
N GLU A 239 2.76 -21.89 -13.20
CA GLU A 239 2.22 -23.11 -13.84
C GLU A 239 1.07 -23.72 -13.03
N GLY A 240 1.16 -23.70 -11.69
CA GLY A 240 0.18 -24.30 -10.78
C GLY A 240 -1.22 -23.69 -10.84
N PHE A 241 -1.36 -22.41 -11.23
CA PHE A 241 -2.66 -21.73 -11.33
C PHE A 241 -2.94 -21.16 -12.73
N LYS A 242 -2.05 -21.38 -13.70
CA LYS A 242 -2.15 -20.84 -15.06
C LYS A 242 -3.47 -21.22 -15.74
N ALA A 243 -3.89 -22.48 -15.61
CA ALA A 243 -5.15 -22.93 -16.21
C ALA A 243 -6.37 -22.18 -15.67
N CYS A 244 -6.41 -21.94 -14.35
CA CYS A 244 -7.43 -21.11 -13.71
C CYS A 244 -7.35 -19.68 -14.22
N TYR A 245 -6.15 -19.07 -14.18
CA TYR A 245 -5.94 -17.70 -14.61
C TYR A 245 -6.39 -17.46 -16.06
N ASP A 246 -5.97 -18.32 -16.99
CA ASP A 246 -6.27 -18.18 -18.42
C ASP A 246 -7.78 -18.28 -18.68
N CYS A 247 -8.44 -19.31 -18.13
CA CYS A 247 -9.88 -19.51 -18.31
C CYS A 247 -10.69 -18.36 -17.67
N HIS A 248 -10.40 -18.00 -16.42
CA HIS A 248 -11.15 -16.97 -15.73
C HIS A 248 -10.89 -15.55 -16.29
N THR A 249 -9.71 -15.32 -16.87
CA THR A 249 -9.45 -14.06 -17.61
C THR A 249 -10.25 -14.03 -18.92
N GLN A 250 -10.39 -15.17 -19.61
CA GLN A 250 -11.23 -15.26 -20.80
C GLN A 250 -12.70 -15.03 -20.48
N LEU A 251 -13.23 -15.66 -19.42
CA LEU A 251 -14.60 -15.43 -18.94
C LEU A 251 -14.87 -13.95 -18.66
N TYR A 252 -13.90 -13.23 -18.08
CA TYR A 252 -14.01 -11.79 -17.85
C TYR A 252 -14.11 -10.99 -19.15
N ARG A 253 -13.29 -11.33 -20.18
CA ARG A 253 -13.35 -10.69 -21.51
C ARG A 253 -14.71 -10.91 -22.18
N ASP A 254 -15.25 -12.11 -22.02
CA ASP A 254 -16.53 -12.51 -22.61
C ASP A 254 -17.75 -12.06 -21.78
N LYS A 255 -17.52 -11.36 -20.66
CA LYS A 255 -18.55 -10.91 -19.71
C LYS A 255 -19.42 -12.06 -19.18
N GLN A 256 -18.81 -13.21 -18.96
CA GLN A 256 -19.47 -14.40 -18.43
C GLN A 256 -19.31 -14.50 -16.90
N PRO A 257 -20.24 -15.16 -16.20
CA PRO A 257 -20.08 -15.49 -14.78
C PRO A 257 -18.75 -16.20 -14.52
N GLY A 258 -18.13 -15.91 -13.37
CA GLY A 258 -16.84 -16.48 -12.97
C GLY A 258 -15.61 -15.74 -13.48
N GLY A 259 -15.75 -14.67 -14.28
CA GLY A 259 -14.61 -13.87 -14.73
C GLY A 259 -13.81 -13.21 -13.59
N ILE A 260 -12.48 -13.18 -13.71
CA ILE A 260 -11.58 -12.44 -12.79
C ILE A 260 -11.13 -11.11 -13.41
N HIS A 261 -11.29 -10.01 -12.67
CA HIS A 261 -10.92 -8.67 -13.15
C HIS A 261 -9.44 -8.32 -12.86
N SER A 262 -8.95 -8.61 -11.65
CA SER A 262 -7.66 -8.09 -11.16
C SER A 262 -6.83 -9.06 -10.31
N GLY A 263 -7.22 -10.34 -10.23
CA GLY A 263 -6.45 -11.35 -9.48
C GLY A 263 -5.18 -11.74 -10.24
N LYS A 264 -4.02 -11.62 -9.59
CA LYS A 264 -2.70 -12.09 -10.08
C LYS A 264 -1.93 -12.92 -9.06
N GLU A 265 -2.50 -13.10 -7.88
CA GLU A 265 -1.99 -13.98 -6.84
C GLU A 265 -2.29 -15.45 -7.20
N ASP A 266 -1.54 -16.38 -6.61
CA ASP A 266 -1.87 -17.79 -6.72
C ASP A 266 -3.27 -18.05 -6.18
N CYS A 267 -4.09 -18.74 -6.97
CA CYS A 267 -5.48 -19.03 -6.62
C CYS A 267 -5.57 -20.18 -5.61
N VAL A 268 -4.61 -21.11 -5.63
CA VAL A 268 -4.66 -22.40 -4.92
C VAL A 268 -4.75 -22.25 -3.40
N PRO A 269 -4.03 -21.32 -2.75
CA PRO A 269 -4.10 -21.22 -1.29
C PRO A 269 -5.50 -20.86 -0.75
N CYS A 270 -6.28 -20.09 -1.52
CA CYS A 270 -7.63 -19.68 -1.13
C CYS A 270 -8.74 -20.54 -1.76
N HIS A 271 -8.51 -21.06 -2.96
CA HIS A 271 -9.49 -21.83 -3.71
C HIS A 271 -9.13 -23.31 -3.67
N ALA A 272 -9.97 -24.10 -2.99
CA ALA A 272 -10.02 -25.54 -3.16
C ALA A 272 -10.58 -25.85 -4.57
N ALA A 273 -9.72 -25.78 -5.59
CA ALA A 273 -10.12 -25.96 -6.97
C ALA A 273 -10.35 -27.45 -7.26
N VAL A 274 -11.57 -27.81 -7.66
CA VAL A 274 -11.82 -29.03 -8.44
C VAL A 274 -11.64 -28.68 -9.93
N PRO A 275 -10.85 -29.45 -10.70
CA PRO A 275 -10.56 -29.16 -12.11
C PRO A 275 -11.80 -29.06 -13.01
N GLU A 276 -12.90 -29.69 -12.62
CA GLU A 276 -14.22 -29.51 -13.24
C GLU A 276 -15.10 -28.65 -12.32
N HIS A 277 -15.36 -27.40 -12.73
CA HIS A 277 -16.46 -26.61 -12.18
C HIS A 277 -17.77 -27.11 -12.78
N GLY A 278 -18.12 -28.38 -12.52
CA GLY A 278 -19.43 -28.94 -12.85
C GLY A 278 -20.54 -28.25 -12.06
N GLU A 279 -21.80 -28.46 -12.44
CA GLU A 279 -23.06 -27.90 -11.90
C GLU A 279 -23.32 -28.15 -10.39
N ALA A 280 -22.30 -28.11 -9.55
CA ALA A 280 -22.46 -28.15 -8.12
C ALA A 280 -23.14 -26.84 -7.69
N PRO A 281 -24.33 -26.91 -7.04
CA PRO A 281 -24.95 -25.73 -6.48
C PRO A 281 -23.96 -25.06 -5.50
N PRO A 282 -23.98 -23.72 -5.40
CA PRO A 282 -23.10 -23.03 -4.47
C PRO A 282 -23.27 -23.63 -3.06
N PRO A 283 -22.18 -23.78 -2.28
CA PRO A 283 -22.30 -24.27 -0.92
C PRO A 283 -23.26 -23.37 -0.15
N GLU A 284 -24.30 -23.96 0.43
CA GLU A 284 -25.25 -23.23 1.26
C GLU A 284 -24.49 -22.56 2.41
N GLY A 285 -24.47 -21.22 2.41
CA GLY A 285 -24.06 -20.42 3.57
C GLY A 285 -22.58 -20.00 3.63
N ARG A 286 -22.12 -19.20 2.65
CA ARG A 286 -21.06 -18.20 2.91
C ARG A 286 -21.55 -16.81 2.54
#